data_AF-A0A955N5I5-F1
#
_entry.id   AF-A0A955N5I5-F1
#
_cell.length_a   1.000
_cell.length_b   1.000
_cell.length_c   1.000
_cell.angle_alpha   90.00
_cell.angle_beta   90.00
_cell.angle_gamma   90.00
#
_symmetry.space_group_name_H-M   'P 1'
#
loop_
_entity.id
_entity.type
_entity.pdbx_description
1 polymer ?
#
loop_
_entity_poly.entity_id
_entity_poly.type
_entity_poly.pdbx_seq_one_letter_code
_entity_poly.pdbx_strand_id
1 'polypeptide(L)'
;AYFDCEMKQLIADLPLSSEIRLALTDRQGRLGEILTCVMAYERGDWDQIEGSRFAPHVLRQEYFLSAEWANDVMRTTLAGSGK
;
A
#
# COMPACT_ATOMS: atom_id res chain seq x y z
N ALA A 1 22.63 0.36 2.10
CA ALA A 1 22.45 1.24 3.28
C ALA A 1 20.99 1.66 3.51
N TYR A 2 20.17 1.88 2.47
CA TYR A 2 18.75 2.28 2.66
C TYR A 2 17.83 1.15 3.17
N PHE A 3 18.24 -0.11 3.05
CA PHE A 3 17.47 -1.27 3.50
C PHE A 3 17.52 -1.53 5.02
N ASP A 4 18.35 -0.79 5.77
CA ASP A 4 18.55 -0.97 7.22
C ASP A 4 17.86 0.10 8.08
N CYS A 5 17.07 0.99 7.48
CA CYS A 5 16.37 2.05 8.21
C CYS A 5 14.89 1.72 8.42
N GLU A 6 14.37 2.09 9.59
CA GLU A 6 12.98 1.82 9.92
C GLU A 6 12.05 2.63 9.00
N MET A 7 10.91 2.05 8.62
CA MET A 7 9.90 2.73 7.78
C MET A 7 9.52 4.11 8.31
N LYS A 8 9.51 4.29 9.64
CA LYS A 8 9.24 5.57 10.30
C LYS A 8 10.26 6.66 9.96
N GLN A 9 11.54 6.30 9.84
CA GLN A 9 12.61 7.21 9.46
C GLN A 9 12.51 7.57 7.97
N LEU A 10 12.21 6.59 7.13
CA LEU A 10 12.08 6.76 5.67
C LEU A 10 11.04 7.81 5.27
N ILE A 11 9.92 7.84 5.99
CA ILE A 11 8.79 8.69 5.64
C ILE A 11 8.69 9.96 6.50
N ALA A 12 9.65 10.20 7.40
CA ALA A 12 9.59 11.29 8.37
C ALA A 12 9.31 12.65 7.71
N ASP A 13 10.06 12.95 6.65
CA ASP A 13 10.02 14.26 5.98
C ASP A 13 9.11 14.30 4.74
N LEU A 14 8.43 13.19 4.43
CA LEU A 14 7.52 13.13 3.29
C LEU A 14 6.17 13.79 3.62
N PRO A 15 5.57 14.54 2.67
CA PRO A 15 4.27 15.20 2.85
C PRO A 15 3.11 14.20 2.73
N LEU A 16 3.10 13.19 3.60
CA LEU A 16 2.07 12.17 3.67
C LEU A 16 0.98 12.56 4.68
N SER A 17 -0.27 12.20 4.37
CA SER A 17 -1.36 12.31 5.34
C SER A 17 -1.08 11.46 6.59
N SER A 18 -1.69 11.84 7.72
CA SER A 18 -1.58 11.09 8.98
C SER A 18 -2.05 9.64 8.83
N GLU A 19 -3.11 9.40 8.05
CA GLU A 19 -3.65 8.05 7.81
C GLU A 19 -2.67 7.16 7.05
N ILE A 20 -2.01 7.68 6.01
CA ILE A 20 -1.00 6.94 5.25
C ILE A 20 0.22 6.67 6.13
N ARG A 21 0.66 7.67 6.91
CA ARG A 21 1.77 7.53 7.84
C ARG A 21 1.51 6.40 8.84
N LEU A 22 0.35 6.41 9.48
CA LEU A 22 -0.08 5.40 10.46
C LEU A 22 -0.15 3.99 9.86
N ALA A 23 -0.65 3.86 8.62
CA ALA A 23 -0.69 2.59 7.92
C ALA A 23 0.73 2.05 7.64
N LEU A 24 1.65 2.91 7.20
CA LEU A 24 3.01 2.54 6.84
C LEU A 24 3.90 2.25 8.05
N THR A 25 3.73 2.95 9.18
CA THR A 25 4.55 2.72 10.38
C THR A 25 4.01 1.62 11.27
N ASP A 26 2.72 1.66 11.55
CA ASP A 26 2.12 0.87 12.63
C ASP A 26 1.11 -0.16 12.14
N ARG A 27 0.80 -0.18 10.83
CA ARG A 27 -0.26 -1.02 10.22
C ARG A 27 -1.63 -0.81 10.87
N GLN A 28 -1.90 0.40 11.34
CA GLN A 28 -3.14 0.74 12.04
C GLN A 28 -4.11 1.57 11.19
N GLY A 29 -5.35 1.61 11.66
CA GLY A 29 -6.45 2.31 10.99
C GLY A 29 -6.88 1.60 9.70
N ARG A 30 -7.85 2.22 9.02
CA ARG A 30 -8.47 1.62 7.83
C ARG A 30 -7.47 1.33 6.71
N LEU A 31 -6.53 2.24 6.47
CA LEU A 31 -5.49 2.04 5.46
C LEU A 31 -4.46 0.98 5.90
N GLY A 32 -4.17 0.85 7.20
CA GLY A 32 -3.30 -0.20 7.73
C GLY A 32 -3.88 -1.60 7.57
N GLU A 33 -5.18 -1.75 7.81
CA GLU A 33 -5.91 -3.01 7.58
C GLU A 33 -5.90 -3.41 6.10
N ILE A 34 -6.17 -2.45 5.20
CA ILE A 34 -6.12 -2.69 3.74
C ILE A 34 -4.70 -3.08 3.33
N LEU A 35 -3.68 -2.33 3.77
CA LEU A 35 -2.29 -2.62 3.47
C LEU A 35 -1.88 -4.02 3.95
N THR A 36 -2.32 -4.41 5.14
CA THR A 36 -2.06 -5.76 5.68
C THR A 36 -2.67 -6.85 4.79
N CYS A 37 -3.90 -6.66 4.32
CA CYS A 37 -4.56 -7.62 3.43
C CYS A 37 -3.90 -7.68 2.05
N VAL A 38 -3.48 -6.55 1.49
CA VAL A 38 -2.72 -6.50 0.24
C VAL A 38 -1.39 -7.26 0.38
N MET A 39 -0.65 -7.04 1.47
CA MET A 39 0.59 -7.76 1.73
C MET A 39 0.39 -9.27 1.89
N ALA A 40 -0.71 -9.70 2.52
CA ALA A 40 -1.10 -11.10 2.61
C ALA A 40 -1.40 -11.69 1.22
N TYR A 41 -2.14 -10.94 0.41
CA TYR A 41 -2.49 -11.31 -0.96
C TYR A 41 -1.26 -11.49 -1.86
N GLU A 42 -0.30 -10.56 -1.80
CA GLU A 42 0.95 -10.66 -2.55
C GLU A 42 1.79 -11.88 -2.14
N ARG A 43 1.71 -12.31 -0.88
CA ARG A 43 2.44 -13.46 -0.33
C ARG A 43 1.71 -14.79 -0.53
N GLY A 44 0.46 -14.76 -0.98
CA GLY A 44 -0.41 -15.94 -1.03
C GLY A 44 -0.78 -16.48 0.35
N ASP A 45 -0.82 -15.63 1.38
CA ASP A 45 -1.28 -15.99 2.72
C ASP A 45 -2.82 -15.95 2.77
N TRP A 46 -3.43 -17.03 2.27
CA TRP A 46 -4.89 -17.13 2.14
C TRP A 46 -5.60 -17.22 3.49
N ASP A 47 -4.99 -17.88 4.48
CA ASP A 47 -5.55 -18.00 5.83
C ASP A 47 -5.75 -16.61 6.47
N GLN A 48 -4.77 -15.71 6.28
CA GLN A 48 -4.88 -14.34 6.77
C GLN A 48 -5.98 -13.53 6.04
N ILE A 49 -6.18 -13.76 4.75
CA ILE A 49 -7.21 -13.08 3.95
C ILE A 49 -8.62 -13.56 4.35
N GLU A 50 -8.79 -14.87 4.50
CA GLU A 50 -10.06 -15.48 4.92
C GLU A 50 -10.48 -15.03 6.32
N GLY A 51 -9.52 -14.79 7.22
CA GLY A 51 -9.76 -14.20 8.55
C GLY A 51 -10.02 -12.69 8.55
N SER A 52 -9.87 -12.01 7.41
CA SER A 52 -10.08 -10.56 7.31
C SER A 52 -11.57 -10.21 7.14
N ARG A 53 -11.91 -8.93 7.31
CA ARG A 53 -13.27 -8.42 7.03
C ARG A 53 -13.57 -8.26 5.53
N PHE A 54 -12.59 -8.48 4.66
CA PHE A 54 -12.72 -8.23 3.22
C PHE A 54 -13.04 -9.53 2.49
N ALA A 55 -13.98 -9.46 1.55
CA ALA A 55 -14.27 -10.61 0.71
C ALA A 55 -13.08 -10.88 -0.24
N PRO A 56 -12.57 -12.12 -0.34
CA PRO A 56 -11.37 -12.42 -1.14
C PRO A 56 -11.46 -12.00 -2.62
N HIS A 57 -12.66 -12.11 -3.21
CA HIS A 57 -12.88 -11.71 -4.60
C HIS A 57 -12.79 -10.19 -4.80
N VAL A 58 -13.25 -9.39 -3.83
CA VAL A 58 -13.11 -7.93 -3.84
C VAL A 58 -11.63 -7.57 -3.73
N LEU A 59 -10.90 -8.17 -2.79
CA LEU A 59 -9.47 -7.89 -2.60
C LEU A 59 -8.66 -8.15 -3.88
N ARG A 60 -8.91 -9.27 -4.57
CA ARG A 60 -8.29 -9.58 -5.86
C ARG A 60 -8.56 -8.48 -6.89
N GLN A 61 -9.82 -8.12 -7.08
CA GLN A 61 -10.22 -7.12 -8.08
C GLN A 61 -9.59 -5.75 -7.76
N GLU A 62 -9.74 -5.29 -6.53
CA GLU A 62 -9.25 -3.98 -6.09
C GLU A 62 -7.72 -3.89 -6.11
N TYR A 63 -7.02 -4.99 -5.82
CA TYR A 63 -5.56 -5.05 -5.96
C TYR A 63 -5.12 -4.74 -7.40
N PHE A 64 -5.70 -5.44 -8.39
CA PHE A 64 -5.35 -5.22 -9.79
C PHE A 64 -5.69 -3.80 -10.26
N LEU A 65 -6.89 -3.31 -9.95
CA LEU A 65 -7.33 -1.97 -10.33
C LEU A 65 -6.44 -0.89 -9.70
N SER A 66 -6.08 -1.05 -8.43
CA SER A 66 -5.23 -0.08 -7.71
C SER A 66 -3.80 -0.07 -8.25
N ALA A 67 -3.25 -1.25 -8.58
CA ALA A 67 -1.91 -1.35 -9.16
C ALA A 67 -1.86 -0.74 -10.57
N GLU A 68 -2.88 -0.99 -11.40
CA GLU A 68 -3.00 -0.36 -12.72
C GLU A 68 -3.10 1.17 -12.60
N TRP A 69 -3.97 1.66 -11.73
CA TRP A 69 -4.11 3.09 -11.46
C TRP A 69 -2.79 3.72 -10.99
N ALA A 70 -2.08 3.09 -10.05
CA ALA A 70 -0.81 3.59 -9.54
C ALA A 70 0.25 3.68 -10.64
N ASN A 71 0.32 2.67 -11.52
CA ASN A 71 1.21 2.68 -12.68
C ASN A 71 0.87 3.81 -13.66
N ASP A 72 -0.42 4.05 -13.91
CA ASP A 72 -0.88 5.14 -14.77
C ASP A 72 -0.59 6.51 -14.21
N VAL A 73 -0.80 6.71 -12.91
CA VAL A 73 -0.40 7.95 -12.22
C VAL A 73 1.09 8.16 -12.38
N MET A 74 1.92 7.16 -12.06
CA MET A 74 3.38 7.29 -12.16
C MET A 74 3.83 7.62 -13.58
N ARG A 75 3.24 6.96 -14.59
CA ARG A 75 3.53 7.20 -16.00
C ARG A 75 3.17 8.62 -16.42
N THR A 76 2.00 9.11 -16.03
CA THR A 76 1.54 10.46 -16.40
C THR A 76 2.30 11.56 -15.67
N THR A 77 2.61 11.40 -14.38
CA THR A 77 3.38 12.40 -13.61
C THR A 77 4.85 12.45 -14.02
N LEU A 78 5.49 11.29 -14.28
CA LEU A 78 6.87 11.26 -14.75
C LEU A 78 6.99 11.74 -16.21
N ALA A 79 6.06 11.38 -17.09
CA ALA A 79 6.06 11.85 -18.48
C ALA A 79 5.77 13.36 -18.60
N GLY A 80 5.01 13.93 -17.65
CA GLY A 80 4.71 15.36 -17.58
C GLY A 80 5.85 16.23 -17.03
N SER A 81 6.88 15.63 -16.41
CA SER A 81 7.99 16.35 -15.76
C SER A 81 9.16 16.67 -16.71
N GLY A 82 9.02 16.39 -18.01
CA GLY A 82 10.05 16.57 -19.03
C GLY A 82 9.96 17.85 -19.86
N LYS A 83 9.40 18.94 -19.33
CA LYS A 83 9.44 20.27 -19.97
C LYS A 83 10.11 21.30 -19.08
#